data_AF-Q9DD81-F1
#
_entry.id   AF-Q9DD81-F1
#
_cell.length_a   1.000
_cell.length_b   1.000
_cell.length_c   1.000
_cell.angle_alpha   90.00
_cell.angle_beta   90.00
_cell.angle_gamma   90.00
#
_symmetry.space_group_name_H-M   'P 1'
#
loop_
_entity.id
_entity.type
_entity.pdbx_description
1 polymer ?
#
loop_
_entity_poly.entity_id
_entity_poly.type
_entity_poly.pdbx_seq_one_letter_code
_entity_poly.pdbx_strand_id
1 'polypeptide(L)'
;MKTVLSVIAFCVFLGFINAKESPPKVQVYSRNPGEHGKDNTLICHVSGFHPPDISIQLLKNGVEIPDAKQTDLAFEQGWQFHLTKSVGFTPDSGEEYTCRVRHLKNLKTYTWESNM
;
A
#
# COMPACT_ATOMS: atom_id res chain seq x y z
N MET A 1 0.23 33.65 -34.01
CA MET A 1 -1.11 33.03 -33.93
C MET A 1 -1.09 31.52 -34.11
N LYS A 2 -0.57 30.98 -35.24
CA LYS A 2 -0.52 29.52 -35.49
C LYS A 2 0.28 28.72 -34.44
N THR A 3 1.42 29.24 -34.01
CA THR A 3 2.27 28.64 -32.95
C THR A 3 1.58 28.68 -31.59
N VAL A 4 0.93 29.79 -31.24
CA VAL A 4 0.18 29.93 -29.98
C VAL A 4 -1.00 28.95 -29.92
N LEU A 5 -1.76 28.82 -31.02
CA LEU A 5 -2.83 27.82 -31.14
C LEU A 5 -2.31 26.38 -31.02
N SER A 6 -1.16 26.10 -31.64
CA SER A 6 -0.52 24.77 -31.57
C SER A 6 0.00 24.44 -30.16
N VAL A 7 0.53 25.43 -29.43
CA VAL A 7 0.97 25.28 -28.03
C VAL A 7 -0.23 25.06 -27.11
N ILE A 8 -1.32 25.82 -27.29
CA ILE A 8 -2.56 25.63 -26.52
C ILE A 8 -3.14 24.24 -26.79
N ALA A 9 -3.21 23.81 -28.05
CA ALA A 9 -3.68 22.47 -28.40
C ALA A 9 -2.82 21.36 -27.77
N PHE A 10 -1.49 21.53 -27.75
CA PHE A 10 -0.56 20.59 -27.12
C PHE A 10 -0.69 20.55 -25.59
N CYS A 11 -0.83 21.71 -24.93
CA CYS A 11 -1.08 21.79 -23.48
C CYS A 11 -2.43 21.17 -23.09
N VAL A 12 -3.46 21.38 -23.92
CA VAL A 12 -4.77 20.75 -23.74
C VAL A 12 -4.66 19.23 -23.92
N PHE A 13 -3.92 18.74 -24.92
CA PHE A 13 -3.67 17.30 -25.10
C PHE A 13 -2.89 16.66 -23.94
N LEU A 14 -1.88 17.35 -23.40
CA LEU A 14 -1.15 16.90 -22.21
C LEU A 14 -2.06 16.80 -20.96
N GLY A 15 -3.05 17.69 -20.84
CA GLY A 15 -4.04 17.66 -19.76
C GLY A 15 -5.00 16.47 -19.78
N PHE A 16 -5.06 15.70 -20.87
CA PHE A 16 -5.94 14.54 -21.01
C PHE A 16 -5.28 13.17 -20.79
N ILE A 17 -3.97 13.13 -20.52
CA ILE A 17 -3.27 11.86 -20.21
C ILE A 17 -3.52 11.50 -18.74
N ASN A 18 -4.67 10.90 -18.44
CA ASN A 18 -4.90 10.28 -17.15
C ASN A 18 -4.35 8.85 -17.15
N ALA A 19 -3.45 8.56 -16.22
CA ALA A 19 -3.00 7.21 -15.93
C ALA A 19 -4.20 6.37 -15.46
N LYS A 20 -4.43 5.20 -16.07
CA LYS A 20 -5.54 4.30 -15.69
C LYS A 20 -5.41 3.88 -14.23
N GLU A 21 -6.32 4.30 -13.37
CA GLU A 21 -6.29 3.92 -11.96
C GLU A 21 -6.63 2.43 -11.76
N SER A 22 -5.85 1.75 -10.93
CA SER A 22 -6.14 0.40 -10.47
C SER A 22 -5.97 0.37 -8.94
N PRO A 23 -7.00 -0.01 -8.17
CA PRO A 23 -6.91 -0.02 -6.71
C PRO A 23 -6.03 -1.19 -6.21
N PRO A 24 -5.37 -1.02 -5.05
CA PRO A 24 -4.55 -2.08 -4.47
C PRO A 24 -5.37 -3.29 -4.01
N LYS A 25 -4.80 -4.46 -4.22
CA LYS A 25 -5.11 -5.68 -3.48
C LYS A 25 -4.20 -5.72 -2.26
N VAL A 26 -4.76 -5.95 -1.08
CA VAL A 26 -4.03 -5.91 0.18
C VAL A 26 -4.21 -7.23 0.91
N GLN A 27 -3.10 -7.79 1.38
CA GLN A 27 -3.05 -8.97 2.22
C GLN A 27 -2.29 -8.62 3.49
N VAL A 28 -2.87 -8.95 4.64
CA VAL A 28 -2.25 -8.76 5.95
C VAL A 28 -2.13 -10.13 6.61
N TYR A 29 -0.90 -10.57 6.86
CA TYR A 29 -0.60 -11.91 7.35
C TYR A 29 0.67 -11.88 8.18
N SER A 30 0.95 -12.97 8.90
CA SER A 30 2.19 -13.12 9.66
C SER A 30 3.13 -14.14 9.03
N ARG A 31 4.43 -14.05 9.32
CA ARG A 31 5.42 -15.01 8.82
C ARG A 31 5.17 -16.42 9.36
N ASN A 32 4.86 -16.53 10.64
CA ASN A 32 4.52 -17.77 11.33
C ASN A 32 3.04 -17.73 11.77
N PRO A 33 2.45 -18.86 12.21
CA PRO A 33 1.11 -18.86 12.81
C PRO A 33 0.96 -17.82 13.92
N GLY A 34 -0.21 -17.20 14.00
CA GLY A 34 -0.54 -16.11 14.94
C GLY A 34 -0.73 -16.58 16.38
N GLU A 35 0.31 -17.13 17.00
CA GLU A 35 0.28 -17.57 18.39
C GLU A 35 0.56 -16.42 19.36
N HIS A 36 -0.30 -16.24 20.37
CA HIS A 36 -0.11 -15.20 21.38
C HIS A 36 1.18 -15.40 22.18
N GLY A 37 1.88 -14.31 22.46
CA GLY A 37 3.12 -14.31 23.24
C GLY A 37 4.35 -14.85 22.52
N LYS A 38 4.24 -15.24 21.23
CA LYS A 38 5.37 -15.69 20.42
C LYS A 38 5.79 -14.64 19.41
N ASP A 39 7.10 -14.42 19.31
CA ASP A 39 7.66 -13.47 18.34
C ASP A 39 7.31 -13.86 16.91
N ASN A 40 6.94 -12.84 16.12
CA ASN A 40 6.51 -13.02 14.75
C ASN A 40 6.84 -11.75 13.92
N THR A 41 6.44 -11.75 12.66
CA THR A 41 6.59 -10.62 11.75
C THR A 41 5.24 -10.35 11.09
N LEU A 42 4.70 -9.15 11.30
CA LEU A 42 3.49 -8.68 10.65
C LEU A 42 3.86 -8.20 9.25
N ILE A 43 3.11 -8.63 8.24
CA ILE A 43 3.40 -8.36 6.83
C ILE A 43 2.14 -7.79 6.18
N CYS A 44 2.28 -6.64 5.52
CA CYS A 44 1.29 -6.09 4.63
C CYS A 44 1.83 -6.06 3.21
N HIS A 45 1.31 -6.96 2.37
CA HIS A 45 1.62 -7.02 0.95
C HIS A 45 0.54 -6.29 0.16
N VAL A 46 0.96 -5.31 -0.63
CA VAL A 46 0.07 -4.42 -1.41
C VAL A 46 0.45 -4.55 -2.88
N SER A 47 -0.48 -4.95 -3.74
CA SER A 47 -0.19 -5.28 -5.14
C SER A 47 -1.29 -4.85 -6.11
N GLY A 48 -0.96 -4.84 -7.40
CA GLY A 48 -1.91 -4.59 -8.47
C GLY A 48 -2.31 -3.12 -8.64
N PHE A 49 -1.69 -2.20 -7.89
CA PHE A 49 -2.11 -0.79 -7.89
C PHE A 49 -1.41 0.01 -8.98
N HIS A 50 -2.08 1.07 -9.43
CA HIS A 50 -1.53 2.09 -10.34
C HIS A 50 -2.36 3.36 -10.22
N PRO A 51 -1.79 4.58 -10.24
CA PRO A 51 -0.35 4.94 -10.31
C PRO A 51 0.38 4.67 -8.97
N PRO A 52 1.71 4.90 -8.86
CA PRO A 52 2.49 4.48 -7.68
C PRO A 52 2.43 5.43 -6.47
N ASP A 53 1.47 6.36 -6.41
CA ASP A 53 1.23 7.20 -5.21
C ASP A 53 0.49 6.39 -4.14
N ILE A 54 1.25 5.86 -3.19
CA ILE A 54 0.75 5.03 -2.10
C ILE A 54 1.51 5.28 -0.80
N SER A 55 0.83 5.16 0.34
CA SER A 55 1.46 5.06 1.66
C SER A 55 0.88 3.89 2.45
N ILE A 56 1.75 3.13 3.10
CA ILE A 56 1.41 1.94 3.88
C ILE A 56 1.86 2.18 5.33
N GLN A 57 0.99 1.91 6.30
CA GLN A 57 1.28 1.97 7.73
C GLN A 57 0.89 0.64 8.38
N LEU A 58 1.75 0.12 9.25
CA LEU A 58 1.41 -0.99 10.14
C LEU A 58 1.10 -0.40 11.50
N LEU A 59 -0.05 -0.76 12.05
CA LEU A 59 -0.59 -0.15 13.25
C LEU A 59 -0.85 -1.21 14.32
N LYS A 60 -0.62 -0.83 15.57
CA LYS A 60 -1.03 -1.54 16.78
C LYS A 60 -2.01 -0.64 17.54
N ASN A 61 -3.26 -1.09 17.71
CA ASN A 61 -4.33 -0.31 18.35
C ASN A 61 -4.46 1.11 17.77
N GLY A 62 -4.34 1.23 16.45
CA GLY A 62 -4.41 2.50 15.72
C GLY A 62 -3.15 3.37 15.73
N VAL A 63 -2.10 2.99 16.48
CA VAL A 63 -0.82 3.70 16.55
C VAL A 63 0.21 3.04 15.62
N GLU A 64 0.97 3.84 14.85
CA GLU A 64 1.97 3.29 13.93
C GLU A 64 3.11 2.60 14.67
N ILE A 65 3.43 1.38 14.25
CA ILE A 65 4.52 0.58 14.81
C ILE A 65 5.84 1.12 14.25
N PRO A 66 6.81 1.50 15.11
CA PRO A 66 8.09 2.04 14.66
C PRO A 66 8.94 0.99 13.93
N ASP A 67 9.97 1.45 13.23
CA ASP A 67 11.02 0.62 12.61
C ASP A 67 10.56 -0.39 11.54
N ALA A 68 9.30 -0.29 11.09
CA ALA A 68 8.77 -1.06 9.98
C ALA A 68 9.62 -0.85 8.71
N LYS A 69 9.92 -1.94 8.00
CA LYS A 69 10.69 -1.96 6.76
C LYS A 69 9.75 -2.03 5.57
N GLN A 70 10.12 -1.37 4.47
CA GLN A 70 9.39 -1.41 3.22
C GLN A 70 10.33 -1.83 2.09
N THR A 71 9.86 -2.67 1.19
CA THR A 71 10.59 -3.01 -0.04
C THR A 71 10.67 -1.81 -0.98
N ASP A 72 11.62 -1.85 -1.90
CA ASP A 72 11.60 -0.93 -3.04
C ASP A 72 10.35 -1.18 -3.91
N LEU A 73 9.94 -0.14 -4.63
CA LEU A 73 8.81 -0.19 -5.55
C LEU A 73 9.17 -1.09 -6.74
N ALA A 74 8.38 -2.13 -6.94
CA ALA A 74 8.49 -3.02 -8.09
C ALA A 74 7.15 -3.10 -8.85
N PHE A 75 7.19 -3.58 -10.08
CA PHE A 75 6.01 -3.68 -10.94
C PHE A 75 6.09 -4.85 -11.89
N GLU A 76 4.92 -5.33 -12.30
CA GLU A 76 4.74 -6.38 -13.30
C GLU A 76 4.39 -5.79 -14.68
N GLN A 77 4.28 -6.67 -15.68
CA GLN A 77 3.79 -6.28 -17.01
C GLN A 77 2.44 -5.55 -16.90
N GLY A 78 2.31 -4.43 -17.61
CA GLY A 78 1.12 -3.58 -17.54
C GLY A 78 1.16 -2.51 -16.44
N TRP A 79 2.33 -2.25 -15.86
CA TRP A 79 2.57 -1.18 -14.87
C TRP A 79 1.75 -1.35 -13.59
N GLN A 80 1.53 -2.59 -13.17
CA GLN A 80 0.89 -2.87 -11.88
C GLN A 80 1.96 -2.98 -10.80
N PHE A 81 1.93 -2.06 -9.86
CA PHE A 81 2.92 -1.93 -8.81
C PHE A 81 2.63 -2.84 -7.62
N HIS A 82 3.69 -3.19 -6.90
CA HIS A 82 3.59 -3.86 -5.61
C HIS A 82 4.66 -3.37 -4.61
N LEU A 83 4.31 -3.43 -3.33
CA LEU A 83 5.15 -3.09 -2.18
C LEU A 83 4.83 -4.04 -1.03
N THR A 84 5.82 -4.31 -0.18
CA THR A 84 5.61 -5.03 1.08
C THR A 84 6.15 -4.19 2.22
N LYS A 85 5.31 -3.93 3.24
CA LYS A 85 5.73 -3.33 4.52
C LYS A 85 5.67 -4.40 5.61
N SER A 86 6.69 -4.51 6.45
CA SER A 86 6.75 -5.50 7.51
C SER A 86 7.40 -4.97 8.78
N VAL A 87 7.01 -5.53 9.93
CA VAL A 87 7.58 -5.17 11.24
C VAL A 87 7.55 -6.37 12.17
N GLY A 88 8.54 -6.47 13.06
CA GLY A 88 8.51 -7.44 14.16
C GLY A 88 7.38 -7.11 15.12
N PHE A 89 6.68 -8.13 15.60
CA PHE A 89 5.64 -7.99 16.61
C PHE A 89 5.47 -9.29 17.38
N THR A 90 4.85 -9.18 18.55
CA THR A 90 4.46 -10.33 19.38
C THR A 90 2.94 -10.23 19.52
N PRO A 91 2.14 -11.11 18.89
CA PRO A 91 0.69 -11.06 18.99
C PRO A 91 0.25 -11.19 20.44
N ASP A 92 -0.73 -10.41 20.86
CA ASP A 92 -1.31 -10.51 22.20
C ASP A 92 -2.85 -10.48 22.13
N SER A 93 -3.48 -11.18 23.07
CA SER A 93 -4.92 -11.20 23.21
C SER A 93 -5.43 -9.80 23.56
N GLY A 94 -6.32 -9.24 22.74
CA GLY A 94 -6.93 -7.93 22.98
C GLY A 94 -6.23 -6.76 22.28
N GLU A 95 -5.18 -7.04 21.51
CA GLU A 95 -4.54 -6.04 20.66
C GLU A 95 -4.99 -6.20 19.20
N GLU A 96 -5.26 -5.08 18.54
CA GLU A 96 -5.61 -5.04 17.13
C GLU A 96 -4.39 -4.63 16.29
N TYR A 97 -4.06 -5.47 15.30
CA TYR A 97 -3.01 -5.21 14.33
C TYR A 97 -3.63 -4.95 12.96
N THR A 98 -3.30 -3.81 12.35
CA THR A 98 -3.88 -3.43 11.05
C THR A 98 -2.84 -2.89 10.09
N CYS A 99 -3.13 -3.03 8.79
CA CYS A 99 -2.45 -2.32 7.72
C CYS A 99 -3.36 -1.21 7.18
N ARG A 100 -2.91 0.05 7.30
CA ARG A 100 -3.58 1.20 6.69
C ARG A 100 -2.90 1.57 5.39
N VAL A 101 -3.65 1.54 4.30
CA VAL A 101 -3.17 1.83 2.95
C VAL A 101 -3.92 3.04 2.40
N ARG A 102 -3.17 4.06 2.00
CA ARG A 102 -3.69 5.19 1.22
C ARG A 102 -3.16 5.06 -0.20
N HIS A 103 -4.04 4.85 -1.17
CA HIS A 103 -3.71 4.91 -2.60
C HIS A 103 -4.42 6.12 -3.20
N LEU A 104 -3.65 7.07 -3.73
CA LEU A 104 -4.16 8.39 -4.10
C LEU A 104 -4.93 9.06 -2.94
N LYS A 105 -6.25 9.24 -3.11
CA LYS A 105 -7.17 9.81 -2.11
C LYS A 105 -7.90 8.75 -1.29
N ASN A 106 -7.81 7.48 -1.67
CA ASN A 106 -8.56 6.39 -1.06
C ASN A 106 -7.78 5.80 0.12
N LEU A 107 -8.31 5.98 1.33
CA LEU A 107 -7.75 5.39 2.55
C LEU A 107 -8.56 4.16 2.96
N LYS A 108 -7.88 3.04 3.20
CA LYS A 108 -8.50 1.80 3.70
C LYS A 108 -7.63 1.16 4.78
N THR A 109 -8.28 0.47 5.72
CA THR A 109 -7.63 -0.26 6.80
C THR A 109 -8.00 -1.74 6.70
N TYR A 110 -7.02 -2.61 6.87
CA TYR A 110 -7.15 -4.06 6.75
C TYR A 110 -6.64 -4.70 8.03
N THR A 111 -7.45 -5.54 8.67
CA THR A 111 -7.11 -6.19 9.95
C THR A 111 -6.34 -7.48 9.72
N TRP A 112 -5.33 -7.71 10.55
CA TRP A 112 -4.64 -9.00 10.63
C TRP A 112 -5.49 -9.96 11.46
N GLU A 113 -5.70 -11.16 10.94
CA GLU A 113 -6.37 -12.24 11.66
C GLU A 113 -5.33 -13.32 12.00
N SER A 114 -5.35 -13.84 13.22
CA SER A 114 -4.37 -14.82 13.70
C SER A 114 -4.42 -16.17 12.99
N ASN A 115 -5.49 -16.42 12.23
CA ASN A 115 -5.72 -17.65 11.47
C ASN A 115 -5.13 -17.63 10.05
N MET A 116 -4.45 -16.55 9.64
CA MET A 116 -3.84 -16.40 8.31
C MET A 116 -2.32 -16.55 8.31
#